data_AF-A0A1D9P9R1-F1
#
_entry.id   AF-A0A1D9P9R1-F1
#
_cell.length_a   1.000
_cell.length_b   1.000
_cell.length_c   1.000
_cell.angle_alpha   90.00
_cell.angle_beta   90.00
_cell.angle_gamma   90.00
#
_symmetry.space_group_name_H-M   'P 1'
#
loop_
_entity.id
_entity.type
_entity.pdbx_description
1 polymer ?
#
loop_
_entity_poly.entity_id
_entity_poly.type
_entity_poly.pdbx_seq_one_letter_code
_entity_poly.pdbx_strand_id
1 'polypeptide(L)'
;MLYVVIGVFVIPVILQVLYLLVTLNQWSFFPLILGLIFQGKRLYGTWRPLIENFVIALAGGFFVFIISHKGINNIGEKIYLITYAFLLCFILAFLAKFKKSRELIIPKLTEGITLLYSIAIIYWLVDFSKDYVYAKIVYVFFFIVFCISVFSIINAFTKIPLSKTNRFLLSLWSSIAMIVFALDYIIRVFKNGEISNAVSFQQEVYLFFQYFLLGVSAIYIAQNISMIFGFLPDKNEKSYRNSRRIKVLKKDHVERYSEEQVSVWYSLFCVVFSTSLFWMNYKCQFMNRQSIIWIVFVSFPILIHFYEYVKNYKGLNSK
;
A
#
# COMPACT_ATOMS: atom_id res chain seq x y z
N MET A 1 6.45 4.25 -35.76
CA MET A 1 7.84 3.79 -35.52
C MET A 1 8.12 3.47 -34.06
N LEU A 2 7.97 4.40 -33.11
CA LEU A 2 8.29 4.17 -31.69
C LEU A 2 7.56 2.97 -31.06
N TYR A 3 6.26 2.81 -31.32
CA TYR A 3 5.47 1.67 -30.81
C TYR A 3 5.90 0.30 -31.39
N VAL A 4 6.42 0.29 -32.61
CA VAL A 4 6.93 -0.94 -33.26
C VAL A 4 8.27 -1.33 -32.68
N VAL A 5 9.17 -0.35 -32.44
CA VAL A 5 10.46 -0.58 -31.78
C VAL A 5 10.25 -1.06 -30.34
N ILE A 6 9.30 -0.45 -29.60
CA ILE A 6 8.93 -0.91 -28.25
C ILE A 6 8.36 -2.34 -28.32
N GLY A 7 7.48 -2.65 -29.26
CA GLY A 7 6.93 -4.00 -29.43
C GLY A 7 8.00 -5.07 -29.68
N VAL A 8 8.93 -4.80 -30.60
CA VAL A 8 10.01 -5.74 -30.98
C VAL A 8 10.97 -6.03 -29.82
N PHE A 9 11.23 -5.07 -28.94
CA PHE A 9 12.13 -5.28 -27.79
C PHE A 9 11.42 -5.73 -26.52
N VAL A 10 10.21 -5.23 -26.25
CA VAL A 10 9.48 -5.53 -25.01
C VAL A 10 8.85 -6.91 -25.05
N ILE A 11 8.32 -7.36 -26.19
CA ILE A 11 7.66 -8.67 -26.30
C ILE A 11 8.63 -9.82 -25.99
N PRO A 12 9.84 -9.89 -26.58
CA PRO A 12 10.80 -10.94 -26.23
C PRO A 12 11.23 -10.90 -24.77
N VAL A 13 11.39 -9.71 -24.17
CA VAL A 13 11.73 -9.58 -22.75
C VAL A 13 10.58 -10.08 -21.87
N ILE A 14 9.33 -9.75 -22.20
CA ILE A 14 8.16 -10.27 -21.48
C ILE A 14 8.09 -11.80 -21.61
N LEU A 15 8.21 -12.33 -22.82
CA LEU A 15 8.18 -13.77 -23.06
C LEU A 15 9.30 -14.50 -22.33
N GLN A 16 10.51 -13.92 -22.30
CA GLN A 16 11.64 -14.46 -21.55
C GLN A 16 11.36 -14.43 -20.04
N VAL A 17 10.85 -13.32 -19.49
CA VAL A 17 10.48 -13.24 -18.07
C VAL A 17 9.40 -14.27 -17.74
N LEU A 18 8.36 -14.40 -18.57
CA LEU A 18 7.30 -15.40 -18.39
C LEU A 18 7.85 -16.83 -18.46
N TYR A 19 8.68 -17.14 -19.44
CA TYR A 19 9.33 -18.44 -19.58
C TYR A 19 10.15 -18.77 -18.33
N LEU A 20 10.93 -17.82 -17.82
CA LEU A 20 11.76 -18.00 -16.63
C LEU A 20 10.93 -18.17 -15.35
N LEU A 21 9.83 -17.42 -15.21
CA LEU A 21 8.91 -17.55 -14.07
C LEU A 21 8.23 -18.93 -14.04
N VAL A 22 7.80 -19.43 -15.20
CA VAL A 22 7.20 -20.75 -15.35
C VAL A 22 8.23 -21.84 -15.07
N THR A 23 9.43 -21.73 -15.63
CA THR A 23 10.50 -22.74 -15.47
C THR A 23 10.95 -22.88 -14.01
N LEU A 24 10.89 -21.80 -13.23
CA LEU A 24 11.28 -21.80 -11.81
C LEU A 24 10.11 -21.85 -10.83
N ASN A 25 8.88 -22.06 -11.32
CA ASN A 25 7.70 -22.21 -10.46
C ASN A 25 7.39 -20.96 -9.59
N GLN A 26 7.82 -19.76 -9.99
CA GLN A 26 7.63 -18.52 -9.22
C GLN A 26 6.26 -17.87 -9.48
N TRP A 27 5.19 -18.63 -9.25
CA TRP A 27 3.82 -18.20 -9.57
C TRP A 27 3.35 -17.01 -8.73
N SER A 28 3.96 -16.77 -7.57
CA SER A 28 3.64 -15.64 -6.67
C SER A 28 3.86 -14.27 -7.30
N PHE A 29 4.70 -14.18 -8.33
CA PHE A 29 4.98 -12.93 -9.02
C PHE A 29 3.78 -12.40 -9.84
N PHE A 30 2.95 -13.29 -10.37
CA PHE A 30 1.76 -12.92 -11.13
C PHE A 30 0.74 -12.13 -10.29
N PRO A 31 0.22 -12.64 -9.15
CA PRO A 31 -0.69 -11.89 -8.31
C PRO A 31 -0.06 -10.59 -7.81
N LEU A 32 1.24 -10.59 -7.48
CA LEU A 32 1.96 -9.38 -7.08
C LEU A 32 1.91 -8.28 -8.15
N ILE A 33 2.19 -8.61 -9.42
CA ILE A 33 2.04 -7.67 -10.54
C ILE A 33 0.59 -7.23 -10.70
N LEU A 34 -0.37 -8.16 -10.62
CA LEU A 34 -1.79 -7.81 -10.71
C LEU A 34 -2.21 -6.80 -9.64
N GLY A 35 -1.69 -6.94 -8.42
CA GLY A 35 -1.89 -5.98 -7.34
C GLY A 35 -1.33 -4.59 -7.65
N LEU A 36 -0.11 -4.53 -8.19
CA LEU A 36 0.53 -3.27 -8.63
C LEU A 36 -0.25 -2.60 -9.77
N ILE A 37 -0.72 -3.38 -10.74
CA ILE A 37 -1.52 -2.90 -11.87
C ILE A 37 -2.87 -2.38 -11.37
N PHE A 38 -3.57 -3.16 -10.56
CA PHE A 38 -4.85 -2.79 -9.97
C PHE A 38 -4.73 -1.45 -9.23
N GLN A 39 -3.76 -1.35 -8.34
CA GLN A 39 -3.56 -0.15 -7.54
C GLN A 39 -3.05 1.03 -8.37
N GLY A 40 -2.11 0.80 -9.28
CA GLY A 40 -1.58 1.83 -10.16
C GLY A 40 -2.66 2.39 -11.09
N LYS A 41 -3.53 1.55 -11.65
CA LYS A 41 -4.66 1.97 -12.47
C LYS A 41 -5.65 2.82 -11.68
N ARG A 42 -5.97 2.42 -10.44
CA ARG A 42 -6.83 3.20 -9.54
C ARG A 42 -6.26 4.60 -9.28
N LEU A 43 -4.96 4.71 -9.06
CA LEU A 43 -4.31 5.98 -8.73
C LEU A 43 -4.11 6.89 -9.94
N TYR A 44 -3.68 6.33 -11.08
CA TYR A 44 -3.43 7.14 -12.28
C TYR A 44 -4.69 7.48 -13.08
N GLY A 45 -5.79 6.73 -12.89
CA GLY A 45 -7.01 6.81 -13.70
C GLY A 45 -6.83 6.36 -15.16
N THR A 46 -5.62 6.44 -15.71
CA THR A 46 -5.28 6.15 -17.10
C THR A 46 -4.22 5.04 -17.20
N TRP A 47 -4.20 4.33 -18.32
CA TRP A 47 -3.28 3.20 -18.55
C TRP A 47 -1.86 3.65 -18.92
N ARG A 48 -1.74 4.81 -19.57
CA ARG A 48 -0.46 5.31 -20.10
C ARG A 48 0.66 5.40 -19.05
N PRO A 49 0.51 6.13 -17.93
CA PRO A 49 1.59 6.24 -16.94
C PRO A 49 1.93 4.90 -16.29
N LEU A 50 0.96 4.00 -16.19
CA LEU A 50 1.14 2.64 -15.67
C LEU A 50 1.99 1.78 -16.60
N ILE A 51 1.66 1.77 -17.90
CA ILE A 51 2.44 1.05 -18.93
C ILE A 51 3.86 1.59 -18.98
N GLU A 52 4.04 2.91 -18.93
CA GLU A 52 5.37 3.52 -18.89
C GLU A 52 6.19 3.06 -17.67
N ASN A 53 5.58 2.99 -16.48
CA ASN A 53 6.27 2.47 -15.28
C ASN A 53 6.62 0.98 -15.43
N PHE A 54 5.72 0.20 -16.03
CA PHE A 54 5.95 -1.22 -16.28
C PHE A 54 7.12 -1.44 -17.25
N VAL A 55 7.21 -0.64 -18.32
CA VAL A 55 8.34 -0.69 -19.27
C VAL A 55 9.66 -0.31 -18.58
N ILE A 56 9.67 0.74 -17.75
CA ILE A 56 10.85 1.12 -16.96
C ILE A 56 11.26 -0.02 -16.01
N ALA A 57 10.28 -0.65 -15.35
CA ALA A 57 10.51 -1.76 -14.44
C ALA A 57 11.10 -2.99 -15.15
N LEU A 58 10.57 -3.34 -16.33
CA LEU A 58 11.10 -4.40 -17.19
C LEU A 58 12.55 -4.10 -17.61
N ALA A 59 12.82 -2.87 -18.07
CA ALA A 59 14.17 -2.45 -18.44
C ALA A 59 15.16 -2.56 -17.27
N GLY A 60 14.73 -2.16 -16.06
CA GLY A 60 15.51 -2.30 -14.83
C GLY A 60 15.80 -3.76 -14.46
N GLY A 61 14.79 -4.62 -14.49
CA GLY A 61 14.97 -6.07 -14.26
C GLY A 61 15.92 -6.70 -15.29
N PHE A 62 15.80 -6.33 -16.56
CA PHE A 62 16.68 -6.83 -17.62
C PHE A 62 18.12 -6.33 -17.49
N PHE A 63 18.32 -5.07 -17.10
CA PHE A 63 19.66 -4.53 -16.84
C PHE A 63 20.37 -5.31 -15.73
N VAL A 64 19.65 -5.64 -14.65
CA VAL A 64 20.18 -6.47 -13.57
C VAL A 64 20.50 -7.89 -14.05
N PHE A 65 19.65 -8.49 -14.89
CA PHE A 65 19.93 -9.80 -15.51
C PHE A 65 21.28 -9.82 -16.26
N ILE A 66 21.56 -8.80 -17.08
CA ILE A 66 22.82 -8.68 -17.83
C ILE A 66 24.02 -8.60 -16.87
N ILE A 67 23.93 -7.77 -15.84
CA ILE A 67 25.03 -7.60 -14.87
C ILE A 67 25.26 -8.89 -14.09
N SER A 68 24.19 -9.52 -13.62
CA SER A 68 24.24 -10.74 -12.80
C SER A 68 24.73 -11.96 -13.57
N HIS A 69 24.73 -11.93 -14.90
CA HIS A 69 25.28 -13.00 -15.73
C HIS A 69 26.75 -13.30 -15.39
N LYS A 70 27.52 -12.31 -14.95
CA LYS A 70 28.97 -12.43 -14.68
C LYS A 70 29.33 -12.90 -13.26
N GLY A 71 28.39 -12.93 -12.30
CA GLY A 71 28.72 -13.09 -10.88
C GLY A 71 27.91 -14.12 -10.09
N ILE A 72 26.75 -14.57 -10.59
CA ILE A 72 25.88 -15.52 -9.89
C ILE A 72 25.73 -16.76 -10.78
N ASN A 73 26.16 -17.94 -10.32
CA ASN A 73 26.05 -19.16 -11.13
C ASN A 73 24.66 -19.81 -11.02
N ASN A 74 23.95 -19.58 -9.92
CA ASN A 74 22.61 -20.13 -9.69
C ASN A 74 21.52 -19.34 -10.44
N ILE A 75 20.80 -20.04 -11.33
CA ILE A 75 19.69 -19.47 -12.12
C ILE A 75 18.54 -19.00 -11.20
N GLY A 76 18.30 -19.70 -10.09
CA GLY A 76 17.26 -19.34 -9.13
C GLY A 76 17.49 -17.98 -8.48
N GLU A 77 18.70 -17.75 -7.97
CA GLU A 77 19.10 -16.49 -7.34
C GLU A 77 19.07 -15.31 -8.33
N LYS A 78 19.52 -15.55 -9.58
CA LYS A 78 19.42 -14.56 -10.65
C LYS A 78 17.99 -14.08 -10.86
N ILE A 79 17.01 -14.99 -10.84
CA ILE A 79 15.62 -14.65 -11.11
C ILE A 79 14.96 -13.94 -9.93
N TYR A 80 15.23 -14.35 -8.68
CA TYR A 80 14.83 -13.58 -7.51
C TYR A 80 15.32 -12.14 -7.60
N LEU A 81 16.58 -11.94 -7.98
CA LEU A 81 17.17 -10.62 -8.12
C LEU A 81 16.51 -9.78 -9.23
N ILE A 82 16.17 -10.39 -10.38
CA ILE A 82 15.40 -9.73 -11.45
C ILE A 82 14.03 -9.31 -10.96
N THR A 83 13.32 -10.20 -10.26
CA THR A 83 12.00 -9.94 -9.68
C THR A 83 12.04 -8.78 -8.70
N TYR A 84 13.03 -8.76 -7.79
CA TYR A 84 13.21 -7.64 -6.86
C TYR A 84 13.60 -6.34 -7.57
N ALA A 85 14.47 -6.41 -8.59
CA ALA A 85 14.85 -5.26 -9.39
C ALA A 85 13.66 -4.68 -10.16
N PHE A 86 12.82 -5.53 -10.74
CA PHE A 86 11.57 -5.12 -11.39
C PHE A 86 10.68 -4.34 -10.41
N LEU A 87 10.41 -4.91 -9.23
CA LEU A 87 9.56 -4.28 -8.22
C LEU A 87 10.14 -2.95 -7.74
N LEU A 88 11.44 -2.91 -7.48
CA LEU A 88 12.14 -1.70 -7.06
C LEU A 88 12.04 -0.62 -8.14
N CYS A 89 12.34 -0.95 -9.40
CA CYS A 89 12.26 -0.01 -10.51
C CYS A 89 10.82 0.47 -10.75
N PHE A 90 9.82 -0.41 -10.61
CA PHE A 90 8.42 -0.02 -10.70
C PHE A 90 8.06 1.00 -9.61
N ILE A 91 8.43 0.73 -8.36
CA ILE A 91 8.19 1.62 -7.21
C ILE A 91 8.92 2.95 -7.40
N LEU A 92 10.18 2.94 -7.85
CA LEU A 92 10.96 4.15 -8.09
C LEU A 92 10.38 4.99 -9.23
N ALA A 93 9.96 4.36 -10.34
CA ALA A 93 9.29 5.04 -11.44
C ALA A 93 7.98 5.69 -10.97
N PHE A 94 7.22 4.96 -10.15
CA PHE A 94 6.02 5.48 -9.51
C PHE A 94 6.30 6.71 -8.64
N LEU A 95 7.30 6.63 -7.74
CA LEU A 95 7.70 7.74 -6.86
C LEU A 95 8.27 8.95 -7.63
N ALA A 96 8.99 8.72 -8.72
CA ALA A 96 9.52 9.78 -9.57
C ALA A 96 8.38 10.60 -10.22
N LYS A 97 7.36 9.91 -10.74
CA LYS A 97 6.16 10.57 -11.30
C LYS A 97 5.29 11.20 -10.22
N PHE A 98 5.21 10.56 -9.04
CA PHE A 98 4.56 11.13 -7.86
C PHE A 98 5.07 12.55 -7.54
N LYS A 99 6.40 12.74 -7.54
CA LYS A 99 7.01 14.06 -7.27
C LYS A 99 6.61 15.14 -8.28
N LYS A 100 6.30 14.75 -9.52
CA LYS A 100 5.93 15.65 -10.63
C LYS A 100 4.43 15.96 -10.68
N SER A 101 3.57 15.05 -10.22
CA SER A 101 2.11 15.13 -10.34
C SER A 101 1.42 15.03 -8.97
N ARG A 102 1.92 15.81 -8.00
CA ARG A 102 1.59 15.73 -6.57
C ARG A 102 0.08 15.69 -6.27
N GLU A 103 -0.72 16.46 -6.99
CA GLU A 103 -2.17 16.59 -6.75
C GLU A 103 -2.99 15.42 -7.31
N LEU A 104 -2.45 14.68 -8.28
CA LEU A 104 -3.20 13.65 -9.00
C LEU A 104 -3.04 12.23 -8.42
N ILE A 105 -2.04 12.00 -7.56
CA ILE A 105 -1.60 10.64 -7.19
C ILE A 105 -1.74 10.36 -5.68
N ILE A 106 -1.99 11.39 -4.85
CA ILE A 106 -2.25 11.20 -3.43
C ILE A 106 -3.75 10.96 -3.23
N PRO A 107 -4.20 9.73 -2.90
CA PRO A 107 -5.56 9.56 -2.46
C PRO A 107 -5.76 10.40 -1.20
N LYS A 108 -6.71 11.33 -1.25
CA LYS A 108 -7.01 12.22 -0.13
C LYS A 108 -7.32 11.37 1.10
N LEU A 109 -6.60 11.61 2.19
CA LEU A 109 -6.95 11.03 3.48
C LEU A 109 -8.20 11.74 3.99
N THR A 110 -9.16 10.96 4.44
CA THR A 110 -10.37 11.47 5.07
C THR A 110 -10.43 10.97 6.51
N GLU A 111 -11.27 11.59 7.32
CA GLU A 111 -11.54 11.15 8.70
C GLU A 111 -11.95 9.68 8.75
N GLY A 112 -12.74 9.21 7.77
CA GLY A 112 -13.13 7.81 7.64
C GLY A 112 -11.95 6.86 7.40
N ILE A 113 -10.96 7.25 6.60
CA ILE A 113 -9.74 6.45 6.37
C ILE A 113 -8.86 6.45 7.62
N THR A 114 -8.69 7.59 8.29
CA THR A 114 -7.93 7.66 9.55
C THR A 114 -8.61 6.82 10.64
N LEU A 115 -9.94 6.85 10.71
CA LEU A 115 -10.73 5.99 11.60
C LEU A 115 -10.49 4.51 11.29
N LEU A 116 -10.50 4.12 10.02
CA LEU A 116 -10.21 2.75 9.59
C LEU A 116 -8.82 2.29 10.06
N TYR A 117 -7.80 3.14 9.90
CA TYR A 117 -6.44 2.85 10.37
C TYR A 117 -6.36 2.75 11.89
N SER A 118 -7.09 3.62 12.61
CA SER A 118 -7.20 3.60 14.07
C SER A 118 -7.84 2.31 14.59
N ILE A 119 -8.91 1.82 13.95
CA ILE A 119 -9.54 0.55 14.34
C ILE A 119 -8.60 -0.62 14.00
N ALA A 120 -7.96 -0.59 12.83
CA ALA A 120 -7.02 -1.63 12.42
C ALA A 120 -5.81 -1.73 13.33
N ILE A 121 -5.28 -0.61 13.86
CA ILE A 121 -4.11 -0.65 14.74
C ILE A 121 -4.50 -1.15 16.13
N ILE A 122 -5.70 -0.84 16.61
CA ILE A 122 -6.25 -1.44 17.84
C ILE A 122 -6.38 -2.96 17.66
N TYR A 123 -6.96 -3.42 16.55
CA TYR A 123 -7.06 -4.85 16.24
C TYR A 123 -5.67 -5.51 16.18
N TRP A 124 -4.73 -4.90 15.43
CA TRP A 124 -3.37 -5.37 15.30
C TRP A 124 -2.69 -5.50 16.66
N LEU A 125 -2.81 -4.49 17.51
CA LEU A 125 -2.24 -4.48 18.86
C LEU A 125 -2.82 -5.57 19.75
N VAL A 126 -4.15 -5.73 19.76
CA VAL A 126 -4.83 -6.74 20.56
C VAL A 126 -4.41 -8.14 20.12
N ASP A 127 -4.33 -8.41 18.81
CA ASP A 127 -3.89 -9.72 18.32
C ASP A 127 -2.38 -9.93 18.53
N PHE A 128 -1.55 -8.90 18.32
CA PHE A 128 -0.10 -8.94 18.56
C PHE A 128 0.25 -9.20 20.03
N SER A 129 -0.55 -8.69 20.97
CA SER A 129 -0.31 -8.89 22.40
C SER A 129 -0.40 -10.36 22.84
N LYS A 130 -1.07 -11.23 22.05
CA LYS A 130 -1.06 -12.69 22.27
C LYS A 130 0.34 -13.29 22.08
N ASP A 131 1.12 -12.72 21.15
CA ASP A 131 2.43 -13.23 20.78
C ASP A 131 3.53 -12.71 21.74
N TYR A 132 3.34 -11.54 22.37
CA TYR A 132 4.37 -10.85 23.16
C TYR A 132 3.80 -10.17 24.42
N VAL A 133 3.88 -10.87 25.56
CA VAL A 133 3.18 -10.49 26.80
C VAL A 133 3.95 -9.46 27.68
N TYR A 134 5.24 -9.18 27.46
CA TYR A 134 6.10 -8.67 28.55
C TYR A 134 6.97 -7.42 28.36
N ALA A 135 6.77 -6.57 27.35
CA ALA A 135 7.56 -5.34 27.23
C ALA A 135 6.80 -4.11 27.76
N LYS A 136 7.30 -3.45 28.83
CA LYS A 136 6.77 -2.14 29.31
C LYS A 136 6.67 -1.09 28.21
N ILE A 137 7.57 -1.15 27.23
CA ILE A 137 7.59 -0.31 26.02
C ILE A 137 6.30 -0.48 25.19
N VAL A 138 5.76 -1.70 25.14
CA VAL A 138 4.52 -1.99 24.40
C VAL A 138 3.36 -1.22 25.03
N TYR A 139 3.22 -1.18 26.36
CA TYR A 139 2.14 -0.42 27.02
C TYR A 139 2.18 1.10 26.74
N VAL A 140 3.37 1.71 26.70
CA VAL A 140 3.50 3.14 26.33
C VAL A 140 3.08 3.37 24.89
N PHE A 141 3.49 2.48 23.98
CA PHE A 141 3.07 2.54 22.58
C PHE A 141 1.55 2.35 22.44
N PHE A 142 0.97 1.41 23.18
CA PHE A 142 -0.48 1.19 23.26
C PHE A 142 -1.22 2.46 23.68
N PHE A 143 -0.74 3.18 24.70
CA PHE A 143 -1.36 4.42 25.16
C PHE A 143 -1.34 5.52 24.09
N ILE A 144 -0.21 5.70 23.40
CA ILE A 144 -0.09 6.66 22.30
C ILE A 144 -1.07 6.32 21.17
N VAL A 145 -1.09 5.05 20.76
CA VAL A 145 -1.99 4.56 19.71
C VAL A 145 -3.46 4.77 20.09
N PHE A 146 -3.80 4.48 21.34
CA PHE A 146 -5.15 4.67 21.88
C PHE A 146 -5.56 6.14 21.83
N CYS A 147 -4.74 7.06 22.35
CA CYS A 147 -5.03 8.49 22.35
C CYS A 147 -5.26 9.04 20.94
N ILE A 148 -4.41 8.66 19.97
CA ILE A 148 -4.57 9.11 18.59
C ILE A 148 -5.81 8.48 17.92
N SER A 149 -6.14 7.24 18.28
CA SER A 149 -7.34 6.57 17.79
C SER A 149 -8.62 7.20 18.33
N VAL A 150 -8.66 7.55 19.62
CA VAL A 150 -9.77 8.31 20.22
C VAL A 150 -9.92 9.66 19.53
N PHE A 151 -8.82 10.38 19.30
CA PHE A 151 -8.86 11.65 18.58
C PHE A 151 -9.41 11.50 17.14
N SER A 152 -9.01 10.44 16.43
CA SER A 152 -9.53 10.11 15.10
C SER A 152 -11.04 9.82 15.12
N ILE A 153 -11.49 9.02 16.09
CA ILE A 153 -12.91 8.70 16.29
C ILE A 153 -13.72 9.97 16.57
N ILE A 154 -13.28 10.82 17.51
CA ILE A 154 -14.00 12.06 17.82
C ILE A 154 -14.15 12.93 16.57
N ASN A 155 -13.09 13.15 15.81
CA ASN A 155 -13.18 13.94 14.57
C ASN A 155 -14.07 13.28 13.51
N ALA A 156 -14.08 11.95 13.38
CA ALA A 156 -14.93 11.28 12.39
C ALA A 156 -16.43 11.35 12.70
N PHE A 157 -16.82 11.61 13.96
CA PHE A 157 -18.21 11.75 14.39
C PHE A 157 -18.61 13.19 14.71
N THR A 158 -17.63 14.08 14.92
CA THR A 158 -17.88 15.50 15.15
C THR A 158 -17.52 16.28 13.90
N LYS A 159 -18.45 17.08 13.38
CA LYS A 159 -18.21 17.95 12.22
C LYS A 159 -17.30 19.15 12.54
N ILE A 160 -16.32 18.96 13.42
CA ILE A 160 -15.38 20.01 13.80
C ILE A 160 -14.34 20.15 12.68
N PRO A 161 -14.20 21.34 12.09
CA PRO A 161 -13.23 21.54 11.03
C PRO A 161 -11.81 21.37 11.57
N LEU A 162 -10.98 20.62 10.85
CA LEU A 162 -9.62 20.33 11.27
C LEU A 162 -8.67 21.50 10.96
N SER A 163 -7.99 21.97 12.00
CA SER A 163 -6.88 22.92 11.86
C SER A 163 -5.75 22.31 11.02
N LYS A 164 -4.89 23.17 10.43
CA LYS A 164 -3.70 22.70 9.67
C LYS A 164 -2.81 21.80 10.52
N THR A 165 -2.67 22.09 11.81
CA THR A 165 -1.88 21.27 12.75
C THR A 165 -2.48 19.89 12.93
N ASN A 166 -3.80 19.80 13.11
CA ASN A 166 -4.48 18.51 13.30
C ASN A 166 -4.42 17.67 12.02
N ARG A 167 -4.62 18.29 10.84
CA ARG A 167 -4.45 17.61 9.54
C ARG A 167 -3.04 17.06 9.37
N PHE A 168 -2.02 17.84 9.72
CA PHE A 168 -0.64 17.39 9.71
C PHE A 168 -0.41 16.18 10.62
N LEU A 169 -0.85 16.25 11.89
CA LEU A 169 -0.68 15.17 12.86
C LEU A 169 -1.39 13.88 12.42
N LEU A 170 -2.62 13.97 11.93
CA LEU A 170 -3.39 12.82 11.45
C LEU A 170 -2.79 12.18 10.19
N SER A 171 -2.27 13.01 9.28
CA SER A 171 -1.58 12.55 8.07
C SER A 171 -0.25 11.86 8.40
N LEU A 172 0.51 12.41 9.35
CA LEU A 172 1.74 11.81 9.87
C LEU A 172 1.46 10.47 10.54
N TRP A 173 0.46 10.44 11.43
CA TRP A 173 0.01 9.22 12.11
C TRP A 173 -0.40 8.13 11.13
N SER A 174 -1.25 8.47 10.16
CA SER A 174 -1.71 7.54 9.12
C SER A 174 -0.53 6.96 8.33
N SER A 175 0.49 7.77 8.07
CA SER A 175 1.69 7.31 7.37
C SER A 175 2.51 6.32 8.21
N ILE A 176 2.65 6.58 9.52
CA ILE A 176 3.32 5.66 10.45
C ILE A 176 2.54 4.34 10.56
N ALA A 177 1.23 4.40 10.80
CA ALA A 177 0.38 3.21 10.90
C ALA A 177 0.49 2.33 9.64
N MET A 178 0.42 2.95 8.46
CA MET A 178 0.57 2.23 7.19
C MET A 178 1.94 1.55 7.04
N ILE A 179 3.03 2.18 7.49
CA ILE A 179 4.37 1.55 7.47
C ILE A 179 4.42 0.35 8.42
N VAL A 180 3.81 0.44 9.60
CA VAL A 180 3.77 -0.69 10.56
C VAL A 180 3.03 -1.89 9.95
N PHE A 181 1.82 -1.68 9.43
CA PHE A 181 1.05 -2.77 8.80
C PHE A 181 1.76 -3.38 7.60
N ALA A 182 2.46 -2.55 6.84
CA ALA A 182 3.21 -2.94 5.68
C ALA A 182 4.42 -3.82 6.00
N LEU A 183 5.25 -3.40 6.95
CA LEU A 183 6.43 -4.15 7.33
C LEU A 183 6.04 -5.52 7.92
N ASP A 184 5.04 -5.54 8.80
CA ASP A 184 4.51 -6.80 9.36
C ASP A 184 3.96 -7.70 8.24
N TYR A 185 3.28 -7.12 7.24
CA TYR A 185 2.73 -7.88 6.13
C TYR A 185 3.80 -8.46 5.20
N ILE A 186 4.79 -7.65 4.80
CA ILE A 186 5.94 -8.08 3.99
C ILE A 186 6.63 -9.27 4.65
N ILE A 187 6.98 -9.14 5.94
CA ILE A 187 7.69 -10.19 6.68
C ILE A 187 6.87 -11.49 6.70
N ARG A 188 5.55 -11.42 6.84
CA ARG A 188 4.69 -12.60 6.87
C ARG A 188 4.48 -13.25 5.51
N VAL A 189 4.25 -12.47 4.45
CA VAL A 189 4.06 -13.04 3.10
C VAL A 189 5.32 -13.79 2.66
N PHE A 190 6.51 -13.21 2.85
CA PHE A 190 7.75 -13.90 2.51
C PHE A 190 8.04 -15.14 3.37
N LYS A 191 7.54 -15.19 4.62
CA LYS A 191 7.63 -16.40 5.46
C LYS A 191 6.72 -17.54 5.00
N ASN A 192 5.62 -17.24 4.31
CA ASN A 192 4.66 -18.27 3.87
C ASN A 192 5.13 -19.01 2.60
N GLY A 193 6.19 -18.53 1.93
CA GLY A 193 6.79 -19.18 0.78
C GLY A 193 6.01 -18.98 -0.53
N GLU A 194 6.47 -19.67 -1.58
CA GLU A 194 5.90 -19.57 -2.93
C GLU A 194 4.57 -20.32 -3.07
N ILE A 195 3.69 -19.83 -3.95
CA ILE A 195 2.43 -20.50 -4.32
C ILE A 195 2.67 -21.93 -4.80
N SER A 196 3.77 -22.18 -5.52
CA SER A 196 4.14 -23.51 -6.02
C SER A 196 4.33 -24.57 -4.95
N ASN A 197 4.62 -24.15 -3.73
CA ASN A 197 4.92 -25.04 -2.62
C ASN A 197 3.67 -25.32 -1.78
N ALA A 198 2.50 -24.81 -2.20
CA ALA A 198 1.24 -25.06 -1.53
C ALA A 198 0.85 -26.55 -1.63
N VAL A 199 0.33 -27.09 -0.53
CA VAL A 199 -0.05 -28.50 -0.43
C VAL A 199 -1.50 -28.72 -0.91
N SER A 200 -2.29 -27.65 -1.00
CA SER A 200 -3.70 -27.71 -1.39
C SER A 200 -4.12 -26.49 -2.20
N PHE A 201 -5.14 -26.65 -3.03
CA PHE A 201 -5.75 -25.55 -3.79
C PHE A 201 -6.22 -24.39 -2.90
N GLN A 202 -6.75 -24.68 -1.71
CA GLN A 202 -7.15 -23.64 -0.75
C GLN A 202 -5.94 -22.79 -0.32
N GLN A 203 -4.79 -23.42 -0.10
CA GLN A 203 -3.56 -22.73 0.24
C GLN A 203 -3.00 -21.93 -0.94
N GLU A 204 -3.11 -22.44 -2.17
CA GLU A 204 -2.75 -21.68 -3.39
C GLU A 204 -3.56 -20.41 -3.52
N VAL A 205 -4.88 -20.51 -3.38
CA VAL A 205 -5.79 -19.35 -3.43
C VAL A 205 -5.46 -18.34 -2.33
N TYR A 206 -5.18 -18.83 -1.12
CA TYR A 206 -4.78 -17.98 0.00
C TYR A 206 -3.48 -17.22 -0.29
N LEU A 207 -2.44 -17.92 -0.75
CA LEU A 207 -1.15 -17.31 -1.11
C LEU A 207 -1.30 -16.34 -2.29
N PHE A 208 -2.12 -16.69 -3.30
CA PHE A 208 -2.43 -15.80 -4.42
C PHE A 208 -2.99 -14.46 -3.92
N PHE A 209 -4.00 -14.49 -3.06
CA PHE A 209 -4.56 -13.26 -2.49
C PHE A 209 -3.55 -12.50 -1.65
N GLN A 210 -2.67 -13.20 -0.92
CA GLN A 210 -1.63 -12.54 -0.14
C GLN A 210 -0.64 -11.76 -1.02
N TYR A 211 -0.11 -12.39 -2.05
CA TYR A 211 0.79 -11.72 -2.99
C TYR A 211 0.08 -10.60 -3.77
N PHE A 212 -1.19 -10.78 -4.12
CA PHE A 212 -2.00 -9.72 -4.74
C PHE A 212 -2.10 -8.49 -3.84
N LEU A 213 -2.51 -8.68 -2.58
CA LEU A 213 -2.58 -7.60 -1.60
C LEU A 213 -1.20 -7.00 -1.31
N LEU A 214 -0.11 -7.77 -1.42
CA LEU A 214 1.25 -7.26 -1.30
C LEU A 214 1.57 -6.29 -2.44
N GLY A 215 1.15 -6.60 -3.66
CA GLY A 215 1.24 -5.68 -4.80
C GLY A 215 0.42 -4.41 -4.59
N VAL A 216 -0.81 -4.53 -4.10
CA VAL A 216 -1.67 -3.37 -3.78
C VAL A 216 -1.04 -2.49 -2.70
N SER A 217 -0.48 -3.10 -1.66
CA SER A 217 0.14 -2.38 -0.54
C SER A 217 1.44 -1.70 -0.92
N ALA A 218 2.29 -2.30 -1.78
CA ALA A 218 3.61 -1.78 -2.12
C ALA A 218 3.62 -0.30 -2.54
N ILE A 219 2.61 0.16 -3.28
CA ILE A 219 2.50 1.57 -3.68
C ILE A 219 2.20 2.47 -2.48
N TYR A 220 1.28 2.07 -1.60
CA TYR A 220 0.99 2.78 -0.36
C TYR A 220 2.22 2.84 0.54
N ILE A 221 2.97 1.75 0.62
CA ILE A 221 4.19 1.64 1.42
C ILE A 221 5.21 2.67 0.93
N ALA A 222 5.52 2.63 -0.36
CA ALA A 222 6.48 3.53 -0.97
C ALA A 222 6.13 5.01 -0.73
N GLN A 223 4.85 5.37 -0.91
CA GLN A 223 4.36 6.73 -0.65
C GLN A 223 4.55 7.13 0.82
N ASN A 224 4.03 6.33 1.77
CA ASN A 224 4.08 6.67 3.19
C ASN A 224 5.52 6.70 3.72
N ILE A 225 6.39 5.77 3.29
CA ILE A 225 7.84 5.80 3.58
C ILE A 225 8.45 7.08 3.05
N SER A 226 8.21 7.44 1.78
CA SER A 226 8.82 8.64 1.19
C SER A 226 8.43 9.94 1.91
N MET A 227 7.20 10.03 2.42
CA MET A 227 6.72 11.18 3.21
C MET A 227 7.40 11.26 4.58
N ILE A 228 7.55 10.12 5.27
CA ILE A 228 8.18 10.06 6.61
C ILE A 228 9.70 10.27 6.51
N PHE A 229 10.38 9.47 5.69
CA PHE A 229 11.83 9.56 5.51
C PHE A 229 12.23 10.88 4.85
N GLY A 230 11.29 11.51 4.14
CA GLY A 230 11.41 12.86 3.64
C GLY A 230 11.79 13.87 4.72
N PHE A 231 11.51 13.66 6.02
CA PHE A 231 11.90 14.58 7.11
C PHE A 231 13.32 14.38 7.64
N LEU A 232 14.02 13.31 7.25
CA LEU A 232 15.39 13.08 7.72
C LEU A 232 16.32 14.19 7.20
N PRO A 233 17.29 14.65 7.99
CA PRO A 233 18.29 15.61 7.53
C PRO A 233 19.24 14.95 6.53
N ASP A 234 19.56 15.66 5.46
CA ASP A 234 20.67 15.28 4.58
C ASP A 234 21.96 15.90 5.13
N LYS A 235 23.00 15.07 5.30
CA LYS A 235 24.29 15.43 5.93
C LYS A 235 24.96 16.62 5.25
N ASN A 236 24.71 16.83 3.95
CA ASN A 236 25.34 17.87 3.15
C ASN A 236 24.38 19.02 2.78
N GLU A 237 23.18 19.06 3.36
CA GLU A 237 22.17 20.06 2.99
C GLU A 237 22.35 21.37 3.76
N LYS A 238 22.41 22.49 3.03
CA LYS A 238 22.41 23.83 3.63
C LYS A 238 21.13 24.04 4.45
N SER A 239 21.25 24.65 5.63
CA SER A 239 20.13 24.91 6.57
C SER A 239 18.89 25.55 5.92
N TYR A 240 19.09 26.50 5.01
CA TYR A 240 18.01 27.12 4.26
C TYR A 240 17.22 26.15 3.37
N ARG A 241 17.92 25.23 2.69
CA ARG A 241 17.32 24.22 1.82
C ARG A 241 16.56 23.18 2.66
N ASN A 242 17.15 22.76 3.77
CA ASN A 242 16.48 21.90 4.76
C ASN A 242 15.18 22.53 5.27
N SER A 243 15.22 23.81 5.66
CA SER A 243 14.04 24.55 6.13
C SER A 243 12.94 24.65 5.06
N ARG A 244 13.30 24.90 3.79
CA ARG A 244 12.35 24.89 2.67
C ARG A 244 11.74 23.50 2.47
N ARG A 245 12.56 22.44 2.49
CA ARG A 245 12.11 21.05 2.33
C ARG A 245 11.13 20.64 3.42
N ILE A 246 11.44 20.92 4.69
CA ILE A 246 10.54 20.63 5.82
C ILE A 246 9.21 21.38 5.67
N LYS A 247 9.23 22.65 5.24
CA LYS A 247 8.00 23.42 4.99
C LYS A 247 7.15 22.78 3.88
N VAL A 248 7.78 22.34 2.80
CA VAL A 248 7.10 21.66 1.69
C VAL A 248 6.49 20.33 2.16
N LEU A 249 7.23 19.50 2.91
CA LEU A 249 6.72 18.23 3.41
C LEU A 249 5.56 18.40 4.40
N LYS A 250 5.64 19.39 5.29
CA LYS A 250 4.50 19.73 6.17
C LYS A 250 3.28 20.12 5.35
N LYS A 251 3.46 20.94 4.32
CA LYS A 251 2.40 21.34 3.40
C LYS A 251 1.81 20.12 2.68
N ASP A 252 2.64 19.24 2.13
CA ASP A 252 2.21 18.00 1.46
C ASP A 252 1.36 17.11 2.42
N HIS A 253 1.77 17.00 3.69
CA HIS A 253 0.99 16.27 4.69
C HIS A 253 -0.37 16.92 4.99
N VAL A 254 -0.44 18.25 5.04
CA VAL A 254 -1.69 19.00 5.27
C VAL A 254 -2.64 18.90 4.08
N GLU A 255 -2.12 19.06 2.86
CA GLU A 255 -2.90 19.03 1.61
C GLU A 255 -3.40 17.63 1.27
N ARG A 256 -2.68 16.58 1.71
CA ARG A 256 -3.14 15.19 1.62
C ARG A 256 -4.43 14.95 2.38
N TYR A 257 -4.68 15.70 3.46
CA TYR A 257 -5.89 15.52 4.26
C TYR A 257 -7.04 16.35 3.68
N SER A 258 -8.14 15.68 3.35
CA SER A 258 -9.31 16.32 2.75
C SER A 258 -9.86 17.42 3.65
N GLU A 259 -10.28 18.53 3.05
CA GLU A 259 -11.05 19.57 3.74
C GLU A 259 -12.53 19.21 3.83
N GLU A 260 -12.98 18.25 3.03
CA GLU A 260 -14.33 17.71 3.07
C GLU A 260 -14.48 16.72 4.23
N GLN A 261 -15.49 16.97 5.05
CA GLN A 261 -15.86 16.07 6.14
C GLN A 261 -16.64 14.88 5.63
N VAL A 262 -16.34 13.72 6.21
CA VAL A 262 -17.01 12.47 5.86
C VAL A 262 -18.41 12.46 6.49
N SER A 263 -19.38 11.88 5.79
CA SER A 263 -20.70 11.71 6.38
C SER A 263 -20.63 10.80 7.61
N VAL A 264 -21.35 11.15 8.67
CA VAL A 264 -21.43 10.34 9.90
C VAL A 264 -21.87 8.91 9.60
N TRP A 265 -22.72 8.72 8.58
CA TRP A 265 -23.14 7.41 8.11
C TRP A 265 -21.99 6.56 7.57
N TYR A 266 -21.06 7.15 6.80
CA TYR A 266 -19.87 6.43 6.35
C TYR A 266 -18.91 6.11 7.50
N SER A 267 -18.79 7.01 8.49
CA SER A 267 -18.02 6.74 9.70
C SER A 267 -18.62 5.59 10.51
N LEU A 268 -19.95 5.57 10.69
CA LEU A 268 -20.65 4.48 11.38
C LEU A 268 -20.49 3.16 10.63
N PHE A 269 -20.69 3.16 9.31
CA PHE A 269 -20.48 1.98 8.48
C PHE A 269 -19.02 1.49 8.56
N CYS A 270 -18.04 2.40 8.57
CA CYS A 270 -16.63 2.07 8.77
C CYS A 270 -16.40 1.30 10.08
N VAL A 271 -16.96 1.79 11.19
CA VAL A 271 -16.87 1.11 12.49
C VAL A 271 -17.50 -0.27 12.41
N VAL A 272 -18.76 -0.37 12.01
CA VAL A 272 -19.50 -1.65 11.98
C VAL A 272 -18.81 -2.66 11.08
N PHE A 273 -18.43 -2.26 9.86
CA PHE A 273 -17.77 -3.13 8.88
C PHE A 273 -16.42 -3.65 9.39
N SER A 274 -15.53 -2.74 9.80
CA SER A 274 -14.17 -3.11 10.21
C SER A 274 -14.16 -3.91 11.51
N THR A 275 -14.92 -3.49 12.52
CA THR A 275 -14.99 -4.19 13.80
C THR A 275 -15.60 -5.58 13.66
N SER A 276 -16.64 -5.76 12.83
CA SER A 276 -17.23 -7.08 12.58
C SER A 276 -16.24 -8.05 11.95
N LEU A 277 -15.52 -7.61 10.90
CA LEU A 277 -14.51 -8.44 10.24
C LEU A 277 -13.33 -8.76 11.15
N PHE A 278 -12.84 -7.77 11.90
CA PHE A 278 -11.74 -7.99 12.85
C PHE A 278 -12.16 -8.87 14.03
N TRP A 279 -13.36 -8.70 14.56
CA TRP A 279 -13.90 -9.58 15.61
C TRP A 279 -14.06 -11.02 15.13
N MET A 280 -14.64 -11.21 13.94
CA MET A 280 -14.76 -12.52 13.33
C MET A 280 -13.39 -13.16 13.12
N ASN A 281 -12.39 -12.39 12.64
CA ASN A 281 -11.04 -12.94 12.47
C ASN A 281 -10.36 -13.23 13.82
N TYR A 282 -10.58 -12.39 14.83
CA TYR A 282 -10.05 -12.61 16.16
C TYR A 282 -10.57 -13.91 16.79
N LYS A 283 -11.84 -14.25 16.55
CA LYS A 283 -12.48 -15.47 17.08
C LYS A 283 -12.19 -16.71 16.23
N CYS A 284 -12.30 -16.61 14.92
CA CYS A 284 -12.23 -17.77 14.01
C CYS A 284 -10.85 -17.99 13.39
N GLN A 285 -9.95 -17.01 13.44
CA GLN A 285 -8.60 -17.04 12.86
C GLN A 285 -8.55 -17.53 11.41
N PHE A 286 -9.56 -17.15 10.60
CA PHE A 286 -9.67 -17.61 9.21
C PHE A 286 -8.52 -17.10 8.33
N MET A 287 -7.90 -15.96 8.70
CA MET A 287 -6.71 -15.42 8.06
C MET A 287 -5.73 -14.87 9.09
N ASN A 288 -4.46 -14.74 8.71
CA ASN A 288 -3.52 -14.00 9.54
C ASN A 288 -3.97 -12.52 9.67
N ARG A 289 -3.60 -11.90 10.80
CA ARG A 289 -4.00 -10.52 11.13
C ARG A 289 -3.67 -9.52 10.02
N GLN A 290 -2.53 -9.70 9.34
CA GLN A 290 -2.04 -8.78 8.33
C GLN A 290 -2.91 -8.84 7.07
N SER A 291 -3.28 -10.05 6.62
CA SER A 291 -4.13 -10.22 5.43
C SER A 291 -5.51 -9.62 5.66
N ILE A 292 -6.13 -9.84 6.83
CA ILE A 292 -7.46 -9.27 7.09
C ILE A 292 -7.43 -7.74 7.16
N ILE A 293 -6.37 -7.13 7.72
CA ILE A 293 -6.19 -5.67 7.72
C ILE A 293 -6.14 -5.15 6.28
N TRP A 294 -5.35 -5.77 5.41
CA TRP A 294 -5.25 -5.37 4.01
C TRP A 294 -6.54 -5.62 3.22
N ILE A 295 -7.25 -6.70 3.48
CA ILE A 295 -8.58 -6.95 2.91
C ILE A 295 -9.53 -5.82 3.29
N VAL A 296 -9.56 -5.43 4.56
CA VAL A 296 -10.40 -4.31 5.03
C VAL A 296 -10.00 -3.00 4.35
N PHE A 297 -8.70 -2.70 4.23
CA PHE A 297 -8.21 -1.47 3.57
C PHE A 297 -8.52 -1.41 2.08
N VAL A 298 -8.58 -2.56 1.40
CA VAL A 298 -8.91 -2.63 -0.02
C VAL A 298 -10.41 -2.63 -0.24
N SER A 299 -11.15 -3.47 0.49
CA SER A 299 -12.59 -3.66 0.31
C SER A 299 -13.40 -2.46 0.76
N PHE A 300 -13.08 -1.82 1.90
CA PHE A 300 -13.90 -0.73 2.43
C PHE A 300 -14.04 0.45 1.45
N PRO A 301 -12.96 1.02 0.88
CA PRO A 301 -13.09 2.09 -0.12
C PRO A 301 -13.85 1.67 -1.38
N ILE A 302 -13.70 0.40 -1.81
CA ILE A 302 -14.42 -0.13 -2.98
C ILE A 302 -15.92 -0.18 -2.70
N LEU A 303 -16.32 -0.65 -1.52
CA LEU A 303 -17.74 -0.73 -1.12
C LEU A 303 -18.38 0.65 -1.04
N ILE A 304 -17.69 1.64 -0.46
CA ILE A 304 -18.18 3.03 -0.41
C ILE A 304 -18.35 3.58 -1.83
N HIS A 305 -17.34 3.43 -2.70
CA HIS A 305 -17.41 3.91 -4.07
C HIS A 305 -18.54 3.25 -4.86
N PHE A 306 -18.74 1.94 -4.69
CA PHE A 306 -19.84 1.21 -5.32
C PHE A 306 -21.20 1.70 -4.84
N TYR A 307 -21.36 1.90 -3.53
CA TYR A 307 -22.59 2.45 -2.96
C TYR A 307 -22.92 3.83 -3.52
N GLU A 308 -21.93 4.73 -3.60
CA GLU A 308 -22.11 6.07 -4.18
C GLU A 308 -22.49 6.02 -5.66
N TYR A 309 -21.84 5.15 -6.43
CA TYR A 309 -22.17 4.94 -7.83
C TYR A 309 -23.64 4.52 -8.02
N VAL A 310 -24.11 3.53 -7.24
CA VAL A 310 -25.50 3.06 -7.29
C VAL A 310 -26.48 4.14 -6.84
N LYS A 311 -26.17 4.88 -5.77
CA LYS A 311 -27.00 5.98 -5.27
C LYS A 311 -27.17 7.08 -6.32
N ASN A 312 -26.07 7.50 -6.96
CA ASN A 312 -26.09 8.56 -7.96
C ASN A 312 -26.83 8.12 -9.24
N TYR A 313 -26.67 6.85 -9.66
CA TYR A 313 -27.40 6.29 -10.78
C TYR A 313 -28.93 6.31 -10.55
N LYS A 314 -29.38 5.93 -9.34
CA LYS A 314 -30.81 5.97 -8.98
C LYS A 314 -31.37 7.40 -8.92
N GLY A 315 -30.59 8.37 -8.46
CA GLY A 315 -31.00 9.78 -8.39
C GLY A 315 -31.08 10.48 -9.75
N LEU A 316 -30.39 9.98 -10.78
CA LEU A 316 -30.49 10.45 -12.16
C LEU A 316 -31.74 9.90 -12.87
N ASN A 317 -32.19 8.68 -12.52
CA ASN A 317 -33.38 8.06 -13.09
C ASN A 317 -34.68 8.44 -12.36
N SER A 318 -34.62 9.25 -11.31
CA SER A 318 -35.77 9.72 -10.54
C SER A 318 -36.10 11.21 -10.76
N LYS A 319 -35.54 11.83 -11.79
CA LYS A 319 -35.84 13.19 -12.25
C LYS A 319 -36.36 13.15 -13.68
#